data_AF-A0A2V9XA85-F1
#
_entry.id   AF-A0A2V9XA85-F1
#
_cell.length_a   1.000
_cell.length_b   1.000
_cell.length_c   1.000
_cell.angle_alpha   90.00
_cell.angle_beta   90.00
_cell.angle_gamma   90.00
#
_symmetry.space_group_name_H-M   'P 1'
#
loop_
_entity.id
_entity.type
_entity.pdbx_description
1 polymer ?
#
loop_
_entity_poly.entity_id
_entity_poly.type
_entity_poly.pdbx_seq_one_letter_code
_entity_poly.pdbx_strand_id
1 'polypeptide(L)'
;MAEDLRFELAILATVQGFYQKLLRDTLGGDVPIPSGLDEDALRHSERELPNTLTRMYRWLHLLDMAITPAMLRQALTPDTDSEVAEALLRYFVRRREASDVNRDKTDLIATFLYRHPRVPGQWEQSGYGLDGALPLSPFEIALIEILADTDVPSLPEEHVQLLRRFDPFVEEVNRFRDFNALIDSGMIGRVRELKQWLDASFYHPGVLATVSAYNTAFGKKFDELFVRALGEIKNFGQALEEMGGTILTTVDGVEVTVEHVAAIEE
;
A
#
# COMPACT_ATOMS: atom_id res chain seq x y z
N MET A 1 -14.50 -27.17 -5.58
CA MET A 1 -14.82 -27.11 -4.15
C MET A 1 -13.65 -27.50 -3.25
N ALA A 2 -13.14 -28.75 -3.27
CA ALA A 2 -12.01 -29.12 -2.40
C ALA A 2 -10.69 -28.45 -2.81
N GLU A 3 -10.44 -28.29 -4.12
CA GLU A 3 -9.30 -27.53 -4.66
C GLU A 3 -9.38 -26.05 -4.28
N ASP A 4 -10.54 -25.42 -4.43
CA ASP A 4 -10.77 -24.03 -4.03
C ASP A 4 -10.46 -23.80 -2.53
N LEU A 5 -10.86 -24.72 -1.65
CA LEU A 5 -10.59 -24.62 -0.22
C LEU A 5 -9.10 -24.82 0.11
N ARG A 6 -8.38 -25.64 -0.65
CA ARG A 6 -6.92 -25.81 -0.50
C ARG A 6 -6.18 -24.56 -0.96
N PHE A 7 -6.62 -23.98 -2.07
CA PHE A 7 -6.08 -22.74 -2.59
C PHE A 7 -6.30 -21.58 -1.60
N GLU A 8 -7.51 -21.48 -1.04
CA GLU A 8 -7.79 -20.53 0.05
C GLU A 8 -6.83 -20.75 1.23
N LEU A 9 -6.66 -21.99 1.67
CA LEU A 9 -5.79 -22.28 2.81
C LEU A 9 -4.33 -21.88 2.53
N ALA A 10 -3.85 -22.07 1.31
CA ALA A 10 -2.52 -21.64 0.91
C ALA A 10 -2.37 -20.11 0.98
N ILE A 11 -3.36 -19.35 0.48
CA ILE A 11 -3.39 -17.89 0.59
C ILE A 11 -3.31 -17.47 2.06
N LEU A 12 -4.16 -18.04 2.91
CA LEU A 12 -4.20 -17.69 4.32
C LEU A 12 -2.92 -18.08 5.07
N ALA A 13 -2.30 -19.21 4.71
CA ALA A 13 -1.01 -19.62 5.26
C ALA A 13 0.12 -18.65 4.88
N THR A 14 0.14 -18.16 3.64
CA THR A 14 1.09 -17.12 3.20
C THR A 14 0.91 -15.83 3.99
N VAL A 15 -0.34 -15.38 4.18
CA VAL A 15 -0.63 -14.20 5.02
C VAL A 15 -0.21 -14.42 6.47
N GLN A 16 -0.46 -15.61 7.04
CA GLN A 16 -0.03 -15.96 8.38
C GLN A 16 1.49 -15.85 8.54
N GLY A 17 2.25 -16.47 7.63
CA GLY A 17 3.71 -16.44 7.68
C GLY A 17 4.26 -15.01 7.61
N PHE A 18 3.68 -14.19 6.74
CA PHE A 18 4.05 -12.77 6.64
C PHE A 18 3.76 -12.00 7.94
N TYR A 19 2.56 -12.12 8.51
CA TYR A 19 2.21 -11.44 9.77
C TYR A 19 3.05 -11.92 10.96
N GLN A 20 3.33 -13.21 11.05
CA GLN A 20 4.17 -13.76 12.11
C GLN A 20 5.59 -13.22 12.04
N LYS A 21 6.19 -13.17 10.85
CA LYS A 21 7.50 -12.55 10.65
C LYS A 21 7.48 -11.08 11.07
N LEU A 22 6.50 -10.32 10.57
CA LEU A 22 6.37 -8.89 10.87
C LEU A 22 6.23 -8.60 12.37
N LEU A 23 5.37 -9.38 13.06
CA LEU A 23 5.18 -9.23 14.50
C LEU A 23 6.42 -9.70 15.29
N ARG A 24 7.10 -10.76 14.85
CA ARG A 24 8.36 -11.19 15.46
C ARG A 24 9.40 -10.08 15.42
N ASP A 25 9.59 -9.46 14.26
CA ASP A 25 10.56 -8.40 14.05
C ASP A 25 10.21 -7.16 14.90
N THR A 26 8.92 -6.87 15.06
CA THR A 26 8.43 -5.71 15.83
C THR A 26 8.46 -5.93 17.35
N LEU A 27 8.09 -7.13 17.81
CA LEU A 27 7.96 -7.46 19.24
C LEU A 27 9.24 -8.02 19.85
N GLY A 28 10.22 -8.42 19.03
CA GLY A 28 11.46 -9.04 19.48
C GLY A 28 11.28 -10.47 20.01
N GLY A 29 10.22 -11.17 19.61
CA GLY A 29 9.91 -12.52 20.09
C GLY A 29 8.87 -13.24 19.23
N ASP A 30 8.79 -14.57 19.38
CA ASP A 30 7.86 -15.39 18.60
C ASP A 30 6.39 -15.14 18.97
N VAL A 31 5.53 -15.08 17.95
CA VAL A 31 4.08 -15.05 18.14
C VAL A 31 3.57 -16.48 18.30
N PRO A 32 2.90 -16.82 19.41
CA PRO A 32 2.39 -18.18 19.61
C PRO A 32 1.33 -18.52 18.57
N ILE A 33 1.47 -19.70 17.95
CA ILE A 33 0.53 -20.20 16.95
C ILE A 33 -0.54 -21.04 17.66
N PRO A 34 -1.84 -20.79 17.43
CA PRO A 34 -2.90 -21.65 17.95
C PRO A 34 -2.72 -23.09 17.49
N SER A 35 -3.01 -24.05 18.38
CA SER A 35 -2.92 -25.47 18.09
C SER A 35 -3.73 -25.84 16.83
N GLY A 36 -3.09 -26.50 15.87
CA GLY A 36 -3.74 -26.92 14.63
C GLY A 36 -3.63 -25.91 13.48
N LEU A 37 -2.91 -24.79 13.67
CA LEU A 37 -2.57 -23.81 12.63
C LEU A 37 -1.05 -23.69 12.39
N ASP A 38 -0.26 -24.54 13.05
CA ASP A 38 1.15 -24.72 12.76
C ASP A 38 1.36 -25.43 11.41
N GLU A 39 2.57 -25.31 10.84
CA GLU A 39 2.88 -25.84 9.51
C GLU A 39 2.57 -27.34 9.37
N ASP A 40 2.86 -28.14 10.41
CA ASP A 40 2.63 -29.57 10.39
C ASP A 40 1.13 -29.90 10.38
N ALA A 41 0.34 -29.20 11.19
CA ALA A 41 -1.11 -29.36 11.21
C ALA A 41 -1.76 -28.96 9.87
N LEU A 42 -1.29 -27.86 9.25
CA LEU A 42 -1.83 -27.41 7.96
C LEU A 42 -1.60 -28.43 6.85
N ARG A 43 -0.42 -29.10 6.83
CA ARG A 43 -0.10 -30.16 5.86
C ARG A 43 -1.04 -31.37 5.94
N HIS A 44 -1.64 -31.64 7.09
CA HIS A 44 -2.51 -32.80 7.33
C HIS A 44 -4.00 -32.45 7.42
N SER A 45 -4.38 -31.21 7.10
CA SER A 45 -5.72 -30.67 7.33
C SER A 45 -6.81 -31.14 6.35
N GLU A 46 -6.51 -32.07 5.43
CA GLU A 46 -7.36 -32.44 4.29
C GLU A 46 -8.78 -32.87 4.66
N ARG A 47 -8.98 -33.48 5.83
CA ARG A 47 -10.29 -33.99 6.28
C ARG A 47 -11.15 -32.95 7.00
N GLU A 48 -10.57 -31.82 7.42
CA GLU A 48 -11.25 -30.78 8.21
C GLU A 48 -11.09 -29.37 7.63
N LEU A 49 -10.81 -29.26 6.32
CA LEU A 49 -10.52 -27.99 5.63
C LEU A 49 -11.47 -26.84 5.99
N PRO A 50 -12.82 -27.00 5.99
CA PRO A 50 -13.72 -25.90 6.35
C PRO A 50 -13.52 -25.37 7.78
N ASN A 51 -13.26 -26.26 8.73
CA ASN A 51 -13.02 -25.89 10.13
C ASN A 51 -11.64 -25.25 10.30
N THR A 52 -10.63 -25.77 9.61
CA THR A 52 -9.28 -25.17 9.57
C THR A 52 -9.31 -23.76 8.97
N LEU A 53 -10.00 -23.55 7.85
CA LEU A 53 -10.19 -22.22 7.26
C LEU A 53 -10.88 -21.26 8.23
N THR A 54 -11.96 -21.70 8.89
CA THR A 54 -12.67 -20.87 9.88
C THR A 54 -11.75 -20.45 11.02
N ARG A 55 -10.92 -21.37 11.53
CA ARG A 55 -9.91 -21.07 12.57
C ARG A 55 -8.84 -20.11 12.06
N MET A 56 -8.37 -20.33 10.83
CA MET A 56 -7.37 -19.50 10.18
C MET A 56 -7.86 -18.06 9.99
N TYR A 57 -9.08 -17.84 9.49
CA TYR A 57 -9.65 -16.51 9.36
C TYR A 57 -9.76 -15.78 10.70
N ARG A 58 -10.20 -16.46 11.76
CA ARG A 58 -10.29 -15.86 13.11
C ARG A 58 -8.91 -15.47 13.64
N TRP A 59 -7.92 -16.33 13.43
CA TRP A 59 -6.56 -16.08 13.84
C TRP A 59 -5.95 -14.90 13.06
N LEU A 60 -6.08 -14.89 11.74
CA LEU A 60 -5.60 -13.79 10.90
C LEU A 60 -6.32 -12.48 11.19
N HIS A 61 -7.61 -12.51 11.54
CA HIS A 61 -8.32 -11.33 11.98
C HIS A 61 -7.70 -10.74 13.25
N LEU A 62 -7.36 -11.59 14.23
CA LEU A 62 -6.68 -11.16 15.45
C LEU A 62 -5.28 -10.59 15.16
N LEU A 63 -4.50 -11.25 14.30
CA LEU A 63 -3.18 -10.75 13.90
C LEU A 63 -3.30 -9.41 13.17
N ASP A 64 -4.24 -9.30 12.24
CA ASP A 64 -4.49 -8.09 11.45
C ASP A 64 -4.83 -6.88 12.32
N MET A 65 -5.53 -7.06 13.45
CA MET A 65 -5.78 -6.00 14.42
C MET A 65 -4.49 -5.44 15.05
N ALA A 66 -3.43 -6.25 15.14
CA ALA A 66 -2.12 -5.83 15.67
C ALA A 66 -1.20 -5.23 14.58
N ILE A 67 -1.50 -5.48 13.30
CA ILE A 67 -0.73 -4.93 12.18
C ILE A 67 -1.23 -3.51 11.85
N THR A 68 -0.32 -2.54 11.81
CA THR A 68 -0.64 -1.18 11.36
C THR A 68 -0.25 -0.95 9.90
N PRO A 69 -0.84 0.05 9.20
CA PRO A 69 -0.38 0.44 7.87
C PRO A 69 1.11 0.83 7.82
N ALA A 70 1.64 1.45 8.89
CA ALA A 70 3.04 1.81 8.98
C ALA A 70 3.96 0.58 9.03
N MET A 71 3.58 -0.46 9.78
CA MET A 71 4.31 -1.73 9.83
C MET A 71 4.32 -2.42 8.45
N LEU A 72 3.17 -2.44 7.74
CA LEU A 72 3.13 -2.98 6.38
C LEU A 72 4.05 -2.21 5.43
N ARG A 73 4.04 -0.88 5.49
CA ARG A 73 4.89 -0.04 4.64
C ARG A 73 6.38 -0.33 4.83
N GLN A 74 6.80 -0.61 6.07
CA GLN A 74 8.19 -0.97 6.38
C GLN A 74 8.52 -2.42 5.97
N ALA A 75 7.55 -3.33 6.09
CA ALA A 75 7.74 -4.74 5.80
C ALA A 75 7.73 -5.07 4.30
N LEU A 76 6.96 -4.32 3.51
CA LEU A 76 6.87 -4.47 2.06
C LEU A 76 8.05 -3.75 1.38
N THR A 77 9.14 -4.47 1.19
CA THR A 77 10.35 -4.01 0.49
C THR A 77 10.38 -4.51 -0.96
N PRO A 78 11.22 -3.94 -1.85
CA PRO A 78 11.38 -4.43 -3.21
C PRO A 78 11.76 -5.92 -3.34
N ASP A 79 12.35 -6.51 -2.30
CA ASP A 79 12.70 -7.93 -2.22
C ASP A 79 11.53 -8.82 -1.76
N THR A 80 10.39 -8.23 -1.43
CA THR A 80 9.19 -8.98 -1.05
C THR A 80 8.65 -9.71 -2.28
N ASP A 81 8.46 -11.02 -2.14
CA ASP A 81 7.86 -11.84 -3.19
C ASP A 81 6.47 -11.30 -3.59
N SER A 82 6.26 -11.15 -4.90
CA SER A 82 4.97 -10.75 -5.47
C SER A 82 3.82 -11.64 -5.00
N GLU A 83 4.06 -12.96 -4.82
CA GLU A 83 3.03 -13.89 -4.36
C GLU A 83 2.53 -13.54 -2.96
N VAL A 84 3.40 -13.05 -2.08
CA VAL A 84 3.04 -12.61 -0.73
C VAL A 84 2.17 -11.36 -0.79
N ALA A 85 2.56 -10.37 -1.58
CA ALA A 85 1.79 -9.15 -1.76
C ALA A 85 0.42 -9.41 -2.39
N GLU A 86 0.33 -10.34 -3.34
CA GLU A 86 -0.93 -10.75 -3.93
C GLU A 86 -1.82 -11.54 -2.96
N ALA A 87 -1.25 -12.44 -2.14
CA ALA A 87 -1.98 -13.14 -1.10
C ALA A 87 -2.58 -12.17 -0.08
N LEU A 88 -1.81 -11.15 0.33
CA LEU A 88 -2.30 -10.06 1.18
C LEU A 88 -3.44 -9.30 0.51
N LEU A 89 -3.32 -8.96 -0.78
CA LEU A 89 -4.37 -8.27 -1.52
C LEU A 89 -5.66 -9.09 -1.56
N ARG A 90 -5.57 -10.38 -1.93
CA ARG A 90 -6.72 -11.31 -1.93
C ARG A 90 -7.38 -11.37 -0.57
N TYR A 91 -6.60 -11.48 0.51
CA TYR A 91 -7.11 -11.51 1.89
C TYR A 91 -7.96 -10.28 2.23
N PHE A 92 -7.48 -9.06 1.93
CA PHE A 92 -8.23 -7.85 2.23
C PHE A 92 -9.43 -7.64 1.30
N VAL A 93 -9.28 -7.91 0.00
CA VAL A 93 -10.33 -7.73 -1.01
C VAL A 93 -11.48 -8.72 -0.83
N ARG A 94 -11.25 -9.91 -0.26
CA ARG A 94 -12.32 -10.85 0.09
C ARG A 94 -13.14 -10.41 1.29
N ARG A 95 -12.49 -9.87 2.32
CA ARG A 95 -13.16 -9.42 3.54
C ARG A 95 -14.00 -8.16 3.31
N ARG A 96 -13.53 -7.23 2.46
CA ARG A 96 -14.20 -5.95 2.12
C ARG A 96 -14.72 -5.19 3.33
N GLU A 97 -14.03 -5.30 4.45
CA GLU A 97 -14.47 -4.68 5.68
C GLU A 97 -14.38 -3.15 5.55
N ALA A 98 -15.48 -2.46 5.86
CA ALA A 98 -15.56 -1.02 5.88
C ALA A 98 -14.79 -0.44 7.08
N SER A 99 -13.46 -0.47 6.98
CA SER A 99 -12.52 0.07 7.96
C SER A 99 -11.47 0.89 7.22
N ASP A 100 -11.28 2.15 7.64
CA ASP A 100 -10.26 3.03 7.07
C ASP A 100 -8.87 2.42 7.18
N VAL A 101 -8.58 1.71 8.28
CA VAL A 101 -7.30 1.00 8.47
C VAL A 101 -7.11 -0.09 7.42
N ASN A 102 -8.16 -0.87 7.11
CA ASN A 102 -8.06 -1.93 6.10
C ASN A 102 -7.98 -1.36 4.69
N ARG A 103 -8.64 -0.23 4.43
CA ARG A 103 -8.50 0.52 3.18
C ARG A 103 -7.07 1.01 3.00
N ASP A 104 -6.47 1.63 4.02
CA ASP A 104 -5.07 2.09 3.99
C ASP A 104 -4.09 0.93 3.74
N LYS A 105 -4.29 -0.23 4.39
CA LYS A 105 -3.48 -1.44 4.13
C LYS A 105 -3.62 -1.92 2.69
N THR A 106 -4.85 -1.99 2.18
CA THR A 106 -5.13 -2.42 0.80
C THR A 106 -4.53 -1.44 -0.22
N ASP A 107 -4.65 -0.15 0.04
CA ASP A 107 -4.05 0.92 -0.76
C ASP A 107 -2.53 0.77 -0.86
N LEU A 108 -1.88 0.51 0.29
CA LEU A 108 -0.44 0.27 0.36
C LEU A 108 -0.02 -0.96 -0.43
N ILE A 109 -0.73 -2.09 -0.28
CA ILE A 109 -0.43 -3.34 -0.98
C ILE A 109 -0.62 -3.17 -2.49
N ALA A 110 -1.73 -2.57 -2.92
CA ALA A 110 -1.98 -2.32 -4.34
C ALA A 110 -0.94 -1.36 -4.94
N THR A 111 -0.55 -0.32 -4.19
CA THR A 111 0.50 0.61 -4.62
C THR A 111 1.86 -0.08 -4.69
N PHE A 112 2.15 -0.99 -3.74
CA PHE A 112 3.36 -1.79 -3.76
C PHE A 112 3.45 -2.67 -5.01
N LEU A 113 2.38 -3.39 -5.35
CA LEU A 113 2.29 -4.23 -6.56
C LEU A 113 2.45 -3.40 -7.84
N TYR A 114 1.90 -2.18 -7.87
CA TYR A 114 2.10 -1.26 -8.99
C TYR A 114 3.57 -0.83 -9.13
N ARG A 115 4.28 -0.60 -8.04
CA ARG A 115 5.69 -0.19 -8.09
C ARG A 115 6.64 -1.34 -8.43
N HIS A 116 6.23 -2.58 -8.15
CA HIS A 116 7.05 -3.78 -8.31
C HIS A 116 6.32 -4.80 -9.21
N PRO A 117 6.21 -4.53 -10.52
CA PRO A 117 5.62 -5.49 -11.45
C PRO A 117 6.41 -6.80 -11.45
N ARG A 118 5.71 -7.93 -11.69
CA ARG A 118 6.35 -9.25 -11.85
C ARG A 118 7.41 -9.23 -12.96
N VAL A 119 7.19 -8.42 -13.99
CA VAL A 119 8.12 -8.22 -15.11
C VAL A 119 8.43 -6.72 -15.26
N PRO A 120 9.70 -6.30 -15.33
CA PRO A 120 10.05 -4.90 -15.60
C PRO A 120 9.39 -4.37 -16.88
N GLY A 121 8.81 -3.16 -16.82
CA GLY A 121 8.12 -2.54 -17.96
C GLY A 121 6.71 -3.08 -18.26
N GLN A 122 6.16 -3.97 -17.41
CA GLN A 122 4.83 -4.55 -17.61
C GLN A 122 3.71 -3.51 -17.80
N TRP A 123 3.82 -2.34 -17.18
CA TRP A 123 2.82 -1.27 -17.28
C TRP A 123 2.95 -0.40 -18.53
N GLU A 124 4.07 -0.47 -19.24
CA GLU A 124 4.32 0.27 -20.48
C GLU A 124 3.68 -0.43 -21.70
N GLN A 125 3.32 -1.71 -21.54
CA GLN A 125 2.69 -2.51 -22.58
C GLN A 125 1.18 -2.31 -22.55
N SER A 126 0.65 -1.45 -23.43
CA SER A 126 -0.80 -1.24 -23.56
C SER A 126 -1.47 -2.48 -24.19
N GLY A 127 -2.41 -3.09 -23.46
CA GLY A 127 -3.26 -4.17 -23.94
C GLY A 127 -4.70 -3.70 -24.22
N TYR A 128 -5.43 -4.43 -25.06
CA TYR A 128 -6.87 -4.21 -25.25
C TYR A 128 -7.66 -4.98 -24.18
N GLY A 129 -8.64 -4.32 -23.55
CA GLY A 129 -9.62 -5.01 -22.71
C GLY A 129 -10.45 -6.01 -23.54
N LEU A 130 -10.91 -7.09 -22.90
CA LEU A 130 -11.65 -8.19 -23.55
C LEU A 130 -12.90 -7.75 -24.31
N ASP A 131 -13.46 -6.58 -23.98
CA ASP A 131 -14.75 -6.09 -24.48
C ASP A 131 -14.64 -4.91 -25.47
N GLY A 132 -13.42 -4.45 -25.79
CA GLY A 132 -13.19 -3.39 -26.79
C GLY A 132 -13.64 -1.97 -26.40
N ALA A 133 -14.11 -1.73 -25.17
CA ALA A 133 -14.45 -0.41 -24.64
C ALA A 133 -13.40 0.08 -23.63
N LEU A 134 -12.80 1.26 -23.90
CA LEU A 134 -11.67 1.91 -23.20
C LEU A 134 -10.46 0.96 -22.95
N PRO A 135 -9.22 1.31 -23.34
CA PRO A 135 -8.09 0.45 -22.99
C PRO A 135 -7.98 0.39 -21.45
N LEU A 136 -8.28 -0.77 -20.86
CA LEU A 136 -8.01 -1.04 -19.46
C LEU A 136 -6.52 -0.85 -19.22
N SER A 137 -6.16 -0.27 -18.08
CA SER A 137 -4.73 -0.14 -17.77
C SER A 137 -4.12 -1.54 -17.60
N PRO A 138 -2.86 -1.76 -18.01
CA PRO A 138 -2.22 -3.08 -17.85
C PRO A 138 -2.20 -3.58 -16.40
N PHE A 139 -2.13 -2.65 -15.43
CA PHE A 139 -2.21 -2.99 -14.02
C PHE A 139 -3.63 -3.38 -13.58
N GLU A 140 -4.68 -2.77 -14.13
CA GLU A 140 -6.05 -3.21 -13.90
C GLU A 140 -6.26 -4.65 -14.39
N ILE A 141 -5.70 -4.99 -15.55
CA ILE A 141 -5.72 -6.37 -16.07
C ILE A 141 -5.02 -7.33 -15.10
N ALA A 142 -3.83 -6.95 -14.61
CA ALA A 142 -3.11 -7.75 -13.61
C ALA A 142 -3.91 -7.92 -12.32
N LEU A 143 -4.60 -6.87 -11.84
CA LEU A 143 -5.46 -6.95 -10.66
C LEU A 143 -6.67 -7.84 -10.88
N ILE A 144 -7.27 -7.83 -12.08
CA ILE A 144 -8.35 -8.76 -12.46
C ILE A 144 -7.85 -10.20 -12.42
N GLU A 145 -6.64 -10.48 -12.91
CA GLU A 145 -6.02 -11.81 -12.83
C GLU A 145 -5.75 -12.22 -11.38
N ILE A 146 -5.18 -11.31 -10.58
CA ILE A 146 -4.90 -11.57 -9.17
C ILE A 146 -6.20 -11.89 -8.41
N LEU A 147 -7.28 -11.17 -8.71
CA LEU A 147 -8.56 -11.26 -8.01
C LEU A 147 -9.61 -12.11 -8.74
N ALA A 148 -9.19 -12.94 -9.71
CA ALA A 148 -10.09 -13.72 -10.56
C ALA A 148 -10.98 -14.71 -9.77
N ASP A 149 -10.55 -15.05 -8.56
CA ASP A 149 -11.20 -15.93 -7.58
C ASP A 149 -12.12 -15.17 -6.59
N THR A 150 -12.39 -13.89 -6.85
CA THR A 150 -13.22 -13.04 -5.99
C THR A 150 -14.36 -12.41 -6.78
N ASP A 151 -15.56 -12.35 -6.19
CA ASP A 151 -16.74 -11.74 -6.83
C ASP A 151 -16.58 -10.21 -6.92
N VAL A 152 -16.05 -9.69 -8.02
CA VAL A 152 -15.92 -8.24 -8.25
C VAL A 152 -17.26 -7.68 -8.76
N PRO A 153 -17.95 -6.82 -7.98
CA PRO A 153 -19.19 -6.19 -8.44
C PRO A 153 -18.88 -5.16 -9.53
N SER A 154 -19.86 -4.91 -10.41
CA SER A 154 -19.74 -3.84 -11.41
C SER A 154 -19.51 -2.48 -10.75
N LEU A 155 -18.59 -1.69 -11.29
CA LEU A 155 -18.34 -0.33 -10.83
C LEU A 155 -19.51 0.60 -11.24
N PRO A 156 -20.17 1.29 -10.31
CA PRO A 156 -21.22 2.26 -10.65
C PRO A 156 -20.69 3.41 -11.51
N GLU A 157 -21.51 3.93 -12.43
CA GLU A 157 -21.14 5.04 -13.33
C GLU A 157 -20.68 6.29 -12.54
N GLU A 158 -21.32 6.57 -11.41
CA GLU A 158 -20.90 7.65 -10.50
C GLU A 158 -19.45 7.49 -10.03
N HIS A 159 -19.02 6.26 -9.70
CA HIS A 159 -17.67 5.96 -9.28
C HIS A 159 -16.70 6.00 -10.47
N VAL A 160 -17.13 5.62 -11.67
CA VAL A 160 -16.35 5.83 -12.91
C VAL A 160 -16.06 7.32 -13.11
N GLN A 161 -17.04 8.20 -12.91
CA GLN A 161 -16.84 9.65 -13.00
C GLN A 161 -15.91 10.18 -11.89
N LEU A 162 -15.95 9.59 -10.69
CA LEU A 162 -14.98 9.91 -9.63
C LEU A 162 -13.56 9.52 -10.02
N LEU A 163 -13.35 8.37 -10.66
CA LEU A 163 -12.02 7.92 -11.11
C LEU A 163 -11.39 8.88 -12.13
N ARG A 164 -12.19 9.44 -13.05
CA ARG A 164 -11.72 10.45 -14.02
C ARG A 164 -11.16 11.72 -13.36
N ARG A 165 -11.47 11.97 -12.09
CA ARG A 165 -10.94 13.11 -11.34
C ARG A 165 -9.49 12.91 -10.90
N PHE A 166 -8.95 11.70 -10.99
CA PHE A 166 -7.54 11.43 -10.71
C PHE A 166 -6.58 11.97 -11.78
N ASP A 167 -6.97 12.01 -13.06
CA ASP A 167 -6.08 12.51 -14.12
C ASP A 167 -5.68 13.99 -13.89
N PRO A 168 -6.62 14.92 -13.61
CA PRO A 168 -6.24 16.29 -13.24
C PRO A 168 -5.38 16.38 -11.99
N PHE A 169 -5.54 15.47 -11.02
CA PHE A 169 -4.69 15.45 -9.82
C PHE A 169 -3.26 15.04 -10.16
N VAL A 170 -3.06 14.05 -11.03
CA VAL A 170 -1.73 13.67 -11.50
C VAL A 170 -1.06 14.82 -12.24
N GLU A 171 -1.80 15.54 -13.10
CA GLU A 171 -1.29 16.73 -13.76
C GLU A 171 -0.91 17.84 -12.76
N GLU A 172 -1.76 18.10 -11.76
CA GLU A 172 -1.52 19.10 -10.72
C GLU A 172 -0.27 18.75 -9.91
N VAL A 173 -0.11 17.49 -9.50
CA VAL A 173 1.09 16.98 -8.83
C VAL A 173 2.35 17.30 -9.62
N ASN A 174 2.35 17.03 -10.93
CA ASN A 174 3.51 17.25 -11.79
C ASN A 174 3.87 18.74 -11.97
N ARG A 175 2.96 19.67 -11.64
CA ARG A 175 3.19 21.12 -11.78
C ARG A 175 3.86 21.75 -10.55
N PHE A 176 3.86 21.09 -9.39
CA PHE A 176 4.53 21.63 -8.20
C PHE A 176 6.04 21.72 -8.40
N ARG A 177 6.61 22.86 -7.98
CA ARG A 177 8.04 23.18 -8.18
C ARG A 177 8.84 23.19 -6.88
N ASP A 178 8.16 23.34 -5.75
CA ASP A 178 8.74 23.39 -4.42
C ASP A 178 7.84 22.62 -3.43
N PHE A 179 8.46 22.20 -2.33
CA PHE A 179 7.82 21.34 -1.35
C PHE A 179 6.68 22.04 -0.59
N ASN A 180 6.84 23.32 -0.24
CA ASN A 180 5.82 24.08 0.48
C ASN A 180 4.54 24.22 -0.35
N ALA A 181 4.66 24.54 -1.64
CA ALA A 181 3.51 24.60 -2.53
C ALA A 181 2.76 23.26 -2.63
N LEU A 182 3.47 22.12 -2.60
CA LEU A 182 2.85 20.80 -2.57
C LEU A 182 2.09 20.58 -1.24
N ILE A 183 2.69 20.90 -0.10
CA ILE A 183 2.08 20.71 1.23
C ILE A 183 0.86 21.63 1.42
N ASP A 184 0.98 22.90 1.06
CA ASP A 184 -0.06 23.92 1.23
C ASP A 184 -1.23 23.75 0.25
N SER A 185 -1.06 22.95 -0.81
CA SER A 185 -2.11 22.69 -1.81
C SER A 185 -3.35 21.97 -1.27
N GLY A 186 -3.22 21.30 -0.11
CA GLY A 186 -4.27 20.43 0.41
C GLY A 186 -4.56 19.19 -0.44
N MET A 187 -3.68 18.85 -1.39
CA MET A 187 -3.83 17.72 -2.32
C MET A 187 -4.11 16.39 -1.59
N ILE A 188 -3.37 16.13 -0.51
CA ILE A 188 -3.52 14.91 0.30
C ILE A 188 -4.95 14.80 0.86
N GLY A 189 -5.49 15.90 1.39
CA GLY A 189 -6.86 15.95 1.92
C GLY A 189 -7.90 15.71 0.83
N ARG A 190 -7.77 16.39 -0.32
CA ARG A 190 -8.68 16.26 -1.47
C ARG A 190 -8.72 14.83 -2.01
N VAL A 191 -7.58 14.15 -2.09
CA VAL A 191 -7.53 12.75 -2.55
C VAL A 191 -8.03 11.77 -1.49
N ARG A 192 -7.74 12.02 -0.21
CA ARG A 192 -8.30 11.21 0.88
C ARG A 192 -9.81 11.26 0.88
N GLU A 193 -10.39 12.44 0.73
CA GLU A 193 -11.84 12.62 0.56
C GLU A 193 -12.32 11.81 -0.64
N LEU A 194 -11.72 11.98 -1.83
CA LEU A 194 -12.13 11.25 -3.03
C LEU A 194 -12.13 9.72 -2.85
N LYS A 195 -11.12 9.18 -2.16
CA LYS A 195 -11.06 7.76 -1.81
C LYS A 195 -12.21 7.33 -0.90
N GLN A 196 -12.63 8.17 0.05
CA GLN A 196 -13.77 7.89 0.93
C GLN A 196 -15.09 7.82 0.15
N TRP A 197 -15.28 8.67 -0.88
CA TRP A 197 -16.49 8.65 -1.73
C TRP A 197 -16.66 7.35 -2.51
N LEU A 198 -15.59 6.59 -2.77
CA LEU A 198 -15.66 5.30 -3.49
C LEU A 198 -16.24 4.18 -2.63
N ASP A 199 -16.27 4.37 -1.31
CA ASP A 199 -16.84 3.46 -0.31
C ASP A 199 -16.55 1.96 -0.57
N ALA A 200 -17.58 1.14 -0.79
CA ALA A 200 -17.44 -0.29 -1.04
C ALA A 200 -16.75 -0.60 -2.38
N SER A 201 -16.81 0.31 -3.36
CA SER A 201 -16.11 0.16 -4.64
C SER A 201 -14.61 0.39 -4.53
N PHE A 202 -14.08 0.83 -3.39
CA PHE A 202 -12.64 0.99 -3.18
C PHE A 202 -11.84 -0.28 -3.56
N TYR A 203 -12.40 -1.45 -3.30
CA TYR A 203 -11.77 -2.75 -3.57
C TYR A 203 -11.91 -3.22 -5.03
N HIS A 204 -12.50 -2.42 -5.92
CA HIS A 204 -12.62 -2.75 -7.34
C HIS A 204 -11.25 -2.66 -8.05
N PRO A 205 -10.88 -3.62 -8.92
CA PRO A 205 -9.59 -3.60 -9.64
C PRO A 205 -9.29 -2.28 -10.34
N GLY A 206 -10.23 -1.71 -11.08
CA GLY A 206 -10.06 -0.40 -11.72
C GLY A 206 -9.85 0.75 -10.74
N VAL A 207 -10.50 0.72 -9.58
CA VAL A 207 -10.31 1.74 -8.53
C VAL A 207 -8.91 1.63 -7.93
N LEU A 208 -8.50 0.42 -7.54
CA LEU A 208 -7.17 0.15 -7.03
C LEU A 208 -6.09 0.52 -8.05
N ALA A 209 -6.32 0.25 -9.34
CA ALA A 209 -5.38 0.61 -10.39
C ALA A 209 -5.18 2.13 -10.52
N THR A 210 -6.28 2.88 -10.60
CA THR A 210 -6.24 4.35 -10.67
C THR A 210 -5.56 4.96 -9.45
N VAL A 211 -5.92 4.48 -8.25
CA VAL A 211 -5.37 4.97 -6.99
C VAL A 211 -3.88 4.65 -6.87
N SER A 212 -3.45 3.43 -7.21
CA SER A 212 -2.03 3.03 -7.16
C SER A 212 -1.15 3.84 -8.11
N ALA A 213 -1.65 4.12 -9.32
CA ALA A 213 -0.96 4.97 -10.28
C ALA A 213 -0.78 6.39 -9.74
N TYR A 214 -1.86 6.98 -9.17
CA TYR A 214 -1.79 8.28 -8.53
C TYR A 214 -0.81 8.30 -7.34
N ASN A 215 -0.91 7.35 -6.42
CA ASN A 215 -0.04 7.28 -5.24
C ASN A 215 1.44 7.15 -5.61
N THR A 216 1.73 6.47 -6.73
CA THR A 216 3.09 6.33 -7.24
C THR A 216 3.60 7.64 -7.84
N ALA A 217 2.79 8.33 -8.65
CA ALA A 217 3.15 9.64 -9.18
C ALA A 217 3.33 10.69 -8.06
N PHE A 218 2.39 10.74 -7.11
CA PHE A 218 2.47 11.62 -5.94
C PHE A 218 3.70 11.32 -5.09
N GLY A 219 3.94 10.06 -4.74
CA GLY A 219 5.10 9.67 -3.93
C GLY A 219 6.42 10.08 -4.58
N LYS A 220 6.60 9.77 -5.87
CA LYS A 220 7.80 10.18 -6.61
C LYS A 220 8.02 11.70 -6.59
N LYS A 221 6.95 12.48 -6.78
CA LYS A 221 7.05 13.93 -6.78
C LYS A 221 7.30 14.51 -5.39
N PHE A 222 6.68 13.91 -4.37
CA PHE A 222 6.92 14.25 -2.97
C PHE A 222 8.40 14.05 -2.63
N ASP A 223 8.94 12.87 -2.93
CA ASP A 223 10.34 12.53 -2.65
C ASP A 223 11.31 13.48 -3.37
N GLU A 224 11.07 13.76 -4.66
CA GLU A 224 11.84 14.73 -5.45
C GLU A 224 11.89 16.11 -4.80
N LEU A 225 10.73 16.65 -4.41
CA LEU A 225 10.63 17.98 -3.82
C LEU A 225 11.18 18.02 -2.39
N PHE A 226 10.99 16.94 -1.63
CA PHE A 226 11.49 16.81 -0.26
C PHE A 226 13.02 16.77 -0.22
N VAL A 227 13.65 15.93 -1.05
CA VAL A 227 15.12 15.85 -1.16
C VAL A 227 15.70 17.20 -1.58
N ARG A 228 15.06 17.89 -2.52
CA ARG A 228 15.46 19.24 -2.92
C ARG A 228 15.39 20.23 -1.77
N ALA A 229 14.29 20.25 -1.03
CA ALA A 229 14.10 21.15 0.11
C ALA A 229 15.14 20.87 1.22
N LEU A 230 15.41 19.60 1.53
CA LEU A 230 16.47 19.22 2.47
C LEU A 230 17.85 19.71 2.02
N GLY A 231 18.17 19.61 0.73
CA GLY A 231 19.41 20.14 0.16
C GLY A 231 19.52 21.66 0.32
N GLU A 232 18.44 22.39 0.06
CA GLU A 232 18.39 23.85 0.25
C GLU A 232 18.61 24.26 1.72
N ILE A 233 18.02 23.52 2.67
CA ILE A 233 18.23 23.77 4.12
C ILE A 233 19.68 23.47 4.53
N LYS A 234 20.25 22.33 4.07
CA LYS A 234 21.65 21.96 4.37
C LYS A 234 22.62 23.03 3.85
N ASN A 235 22.41 23.50 2.61
CA ASN A 235 23.24 24.57 2.02
C ASN A 235 23.10 25.90 2.78
N PHE A 236 21.89 26.25 3.21
CA PHE A 236 21.66 27.44 4.02
C PHE A 236 22.36 27.34 5.38
N GLY A 237 22.30 26.18 6.04
CA GLY A 237 23.03 25.92 7.29
C GLY A 237 24.54 26.11 7.14
N GLN A 238 25.13 25.52 6.10
CA GLN A 238 26.57 25.66 5.81
C GLN A 238 26.97 27.11 5.54
N ALA A 239 26.20 27.83 4.70
CA ALA A 239 26.48 29.24 4.42
C ALA A 239 26.36 30.12 5.69
N LEU A 240 25.44 29.78 6.59
CA LEU A 240 25.29 30.51 7.85
C LEU A 240 26.46 30.26 8.80
N GLU A 241 26.94 29.01 8.90
CA GLU A 241 28.15 28.67 9.67
C GLU A 241 29.39 29.38 9.13
N GLU A 242 29.58 29.43 7.81
CA GLU A 242 30.69 30.16 7.15
C GLU A 242 30.65 31.67 7.42
N MET A 243 29.45 32.24 7.57
CA MET A 243 29.25 33.64 7.94
C MET A 243 29.29 33.90 9.45
N GLY A 244 29.54 32.88 10.28
CA GLY A 244 29.60 32.98 11.74
C GLY A 244 28.23 33.16 12.40
N GLY A 245 27.14 32.87 11.69
CA GLY A 245 25.77 32.84 12.23
C GLY A 245 25.38 31.43 12.71
N THR A 246 24.38 31.35 13.58
CA THR A 246 23.85 30.08 14.10
C THR A 246 22.36 29.99 13.77
N ILE A 247 21.90 28.86 13.21
CA ILE A 247 20.45 28.60 13.09
C ILE A 247 19.98 28.20 14.50
N LEU A 248 19.48 29.17 15.25
CA LEU A 248 18.70 28.93 16.46
C LEU A 248 17.23 29.11 16.10
N THR A 249 16.63 28.04 15.60
CA THR A 249 15.17 27.96 15.50
C THR A 249 14.65 27.03 16.58
N THR A 250 13.84 27.57 17.46
CA THR A 250 13.11 26.82 18.48
C THR A 250 11.84 26.29 17.85
N VAL A 251 11.74 24.97 17.66
CA VAL A 251 10.49 24.29 17.26
C VAL A 251 10.01 23.49 18.46
N ASP A 252 8.81 23.79 18.97
CA ASP A 252 8.20 23.15 20.14
C ASP A 252 9.10 23.05 21.39
N GLY A 253 9.91 24.09 21.64
CA GLY A 253 10.81 24.16 22.80
C GLY A 253 12.11 23.35 22.66
N VAL A 254 12.38 22.76 21.49
CA VAL A 254 13.64 22.08 21.18
C VAL A 254 14.49 22.98 20.28
N GLU A 255 15.75 23.19 20.67
CA GLU A 255 16.73 23.89 19.84
C GLU A 255 17.17 22.99 18.69
N VAL A 256 16.72 23.31 17.48
CA VAL A 256 17.17 22.62 16.26
C VAL A 256 18.43 23.33 15.76
N THR A 257 19.59 22.70 15.97
CA THR A 257 20.90 23.17 15.49
C THR A 257 21.20 22.60 14.09
N VAL A 258 22.22 23.13 13.44
CA VAL A 258 22.72 22.66 12.13
C VAL A 258 23.13 21.17 12.19
N GLU A 259 23.64 20.71 13.34
CA GLU A 259 23.97 19.29 13.59
C GLU A 259 22.74 18.38 13.48
N HIS A 260 21.57 18.82 13.97
CA HIS A 260 20.33 18.02 13.88
C HIS A 260 19.83 17.88 12.43
N VAL A 261 20.01 18.90 11.59
CA VAL A 261 19.64 18.85 10.17
C VAL A 261 20.66 18.03 9.36
N ALA A 262 21.93 18.12 9.71
CA ALA A 262 22.99 17.32 9.11
C ALA A 262 22.82 15.82 9.40
N ALA A 263 22.28 15.47 10.58
CA ALA A 263 22.02 14.10 11.03
C ALA A 263 20.78 13.42 10.42
N ILE A 264 19.98 14.13 9.61
CA ILE A 264 18.92 13.49 8.80
C ILE A 264 19.61 12.81 7.61
N GLU A 265 19.86 11.50 7.76
CA GLU A 265 20.40 10.61 6.73
C GLU A 265 19.31 10.20 5.70
N GLU A 266 19.77 9.83 4.49
CA GLU A 266 18.97 9.47 3.29
C GLU A 266 17.99 8.30 3.48
#